data_AF-A0A2M7UDM5-F1
#
_entry.id   AF-A0A2M7UDM5-F1
#
_cell.length_a   1.000
_cell.length_b   1.000
_cell.length_c   1.000
_cell.angle_alpha   90.00
_cell.angle_beta   90.00
_cell.angle_gamma   90.00
#
_symmetry.space_group_name_H-M   'P 1'
#
loop_
_entity.id
_entity.type
_entity.pdbx_description
1 polymer ?
#
loop_
_entity_poly.entity_id
_entity_poly.type
_entity_poly.pdbx_seq_one_letter_code
_entity_poly.pdbx_strand_id
1 'polypeptide(L)'
;MFIFSIGYAQSNSDLYREANKLFQSYRYKVPFENFQVRTFQEDGKEVLELLIIINARRNNFDEAMLVGFGAAGAAIAKTGSKIDLVNVVIKVQYKEEISISAIADAPDTIKLYENKISPSSFMSKIIFH
;
A
#
# COMPACT_ATOMS: atom_id res chain seq x y z
N MET A 1 -16.69 25.50 10.42
CA MET A 1 -15.22 25.63 10.56
C MET A 1 -14.59 24.79 9.46
N PHE A 2 -14.08 25.43 8.41
CA PHE A 2 -13.43 24.71 7.30
C PHE A 2 -11.99 24.40 7.70
N ILE A 3 -11.70 23.11 7.93
CA ILE A 3 -10.33 22.66 8.20
C ILE A 3 -9.66 22.46 6.82
N PHE A 4 -8.69 23.31 6.52
CA PHE A 4 -7.95 23.29 5.25
C PHE A 4 -6.91 22.15 5.26
N SER A 5 -7.18 21.08 4.51
CA SER A 5 -6.31 19.89 4.36
C SER A 5 -5.13 20.08 3.38
N ILE A 6 -4.53 21.27 3.33
CA ILE A 6 -3.53 21.62 2.28
C ILE A 6 -2.23 20.80 2.43
N GLY A 7 -1.86 20.37 3.65
CA GLY A 7 -0.67 19.56 3.91
C GLY A 7 -0.77 18.08 3.49
N TYR A 8 -1.98 17.50 3.51
CA TYR A 8 -2.18 16.08 3.20
C TYR A 8 -2.20 15.80 1.69
N ALA A 9 -2.73 16.73 0.89
CA ALA A 9 -2.79 16.56 -0.56
C ALA A 9 -1.40 16.48 -1.20
N GLN A 10 -0.44 17.28 -0.74
CA GLN A 10 0.93 17.26 -1.26
C GLN A 10 1.69 16.00 -0.82
N SER A 11 1.62 15.62 0.47
CA SER A 11 2.20 14.38 1.00
C SER A 11 1.71 13.13 0.25
N ASN A 12 0.42 13.09 -0.10
CA ASN A 12 -0.16 11.97 -0.84
C ASN A 12 0.38 11.88 -2.28
N SER A 13 0.64 13.02 -2.92
CA SER A 13 1.21 13.05 -4.28
C SER A 13 2.69 12.63 -4.33
N ASP A 14 3.48 13.00 -3.32
CA ASP A 14 4.88 12.57 -3.22
C ASP A 14 4.97 11.07 -2.91
N LEU A 15 4.15 10.57 -1.99
CA LEU A 15 4.02 9.13 -1.69
C LEU A 15 3.69 8.35 -2.96
N TYR A 16 2.64 8.78 -3.67
CA TYR A 16 2.24 8.12 -4.91
C TYR A 16 3.36 8.14 -5.96
N ARG A 17 4.06 9.27 -6.13
CA ARG A 17 5.15 9.38 -7.11
C ARG A 17 6.24 8.35 -6.84
N GLU A 18 6.63 8.17 -5.59
CA GLU A 18 7.65 7.19 -5.21
C GLU A 18 7.14 5.75 -5.36
N ALA A 19 5.92 5.44 -4.93
CA ALA A 19 5.31 4.11 -5.12
C ALA A 19 5.18 3.76 -6.62
N ASN A 20 4.76 4.72 -7.44
CA ASN A 20 4.50 4.54 -8.87
C ASN A 20 5.76 4.18 -9.66
N LYS A 21 6.96 4.58 -9.23
CA LYS A 21 8.21 4.12 -9.85
C LYS A 21 8.35 2.60 -9.76
N LEU A 22 8.01 2.02 -8.61
CA LEU A 22 8.05 0.57 -8.41
C LEU A 22 6.90 -0.11 -9.16
N PHE A 23 5.68 0.42 -9.12
CA PHE A 23 4.57 -0.14 -9.90
C PHE A 23 4.92 -0.23 -11.39
N GLN A 24 5.51 0.84 -11.95
CA GLN A 24 5.92 0.88 -13.34
C GLN A 24 7.04 -0.13 -13.66
N SER A 25 8.02 -0.33 -12.77
CA SER A 25 9.08 -1.33 -13.00
C SER A 25 8.54 -2.75 -13.09
N TYR A 26 7.46 -3.05 -12.36
CA TYR A 26 6.74 -4.32 -12.39
C TYR A 26 5.53 -4.32 -13.35
N ARG A 27 5.37 -3.27 -14.17
CA ARG A 27 4.30 -3.13 -15.17
C ARG A 27 2.88 -3.12 -14.60
N TYR A 28 2.72 -2.81 -13.32
CA TYR A 28 1.43 -2.53 -12.71
C TYR A 28 1.02 -1.09 -12.98
N LYS A 29 -0.24 -0.90 -13.39
CA LYS A 29 -0.86 0.42 -13.52
C LYS A 29 -1.78 0.63 -12.31
N VAL A 30 -1.29 1.38 -11.33
CA VAL A 30 -2.05 1.78 -10.15
C VAL A 30 -2.36 3.26 -10.30
N PRO A 31 -3.61 3.65 -10.58
CA PRO A 31 -3.94 5.05 -10.75
C PRO A 31 -3.99 5.77 -9.38
N PHE A 32 -3.89 7.11 -9.37
CA PHE A 32 -3.79 7.89 -8.13
C PHE A 32 -5.02 7.70 -7.22
N GLU A 33 -6.22 7.57 -7.80
CA GLU A 33 -7.45 7.32 -7.05
C GLU A 33 -7.45 5.98 -6.30
N ASN A 34 -6.61 5.03 -6.71
CA ASN A 34 -6.43 3.74 -6.06
C ASN A 34 -5.30 3.77 -5.01
N PHE A 35 -4.73 4.94 -4.73
CA PHE A 35 -3.67 5.16 -3.77
C PHE A 35 -4.10 6.25 -2.78
N GLN A 36 -4.57 5.84 -1.60
CA GLN A 36 -5.23 6.74 -0.66
C GLN A 36 -4.60 6.63 0.72
N VAL A 37 -4.27 7.77 1.32
CA VAL A 37 -4.00 7.83 2.76
C VAL A 37 -5.33 8.10 3.47
N ARG A 38 -5.66 7.23 4.42
CA ARG A 38 -6.87 7.26 5.23
C ARG A 38 -6.50 7.41 6.69
N THR A 39 -7.41 8.00 7.43
CA THR A 39 -7.28 8.14 8.88
C THR A 39 -8.52 7.57 9.53
N PHE A 40 -8.34 6.68 10.50
CA PHE A 40 -9.42 6.15 11.31
C PHE A 40 -9.02 6.08 12.78
N GLN A 41 -10.01 5.81 13.63
CA GLN A 41 -9.82 5.64 15.06
C GLN A 41 -9.91 4.16 15.40
N GLU A 42 -8.88 3.63 16.06
CA GLU A 42 -8.82 2.26 16.57
C GLU A 42 -8.36 2.32 18.02
N ASP A 43 -9.16 1.77 18.93
CA ASP A 43 -8.91 1.80 20.39
C ASP A 43 -8.60 3.22 20.94
N GLY A 44 -9.24 4.25 20.37
CA GLY A 44 -9.06 5.65 20.76
C GLY A 44 -7.73 6.27 20.30
N LYS A 45 -6.99 5.61 19.40
CA LYS A 45 -5.81 6.14 18.74
C LYS A 45 -6.13 6.45 17.28
N GLU A 46 -5.57 7.55 16.80
CA GLU A 46 -5.56 7.87 15.38
C GLU A 46 -4.57 6.96 14.67
N VAL A 47 -5.04 6.28 13.62
CA VAL A 47 -4.25 5.38 12.78
C VAL A 47 -4.27 5.90 11.36
N LEU A 48 -3.09 6.08 10.77
CA LEU A 48 -2.91 6.43 9.36
C LEU A 48 -2.66 5.17 8.55
N GLU A 49 -3.59 4.87 7.64
CA GLU A 49 -3.52 3.75 6.70
C GLU A 49 -3.18 4.25 5.30
N LEU A 50 -2.23 3.59 4.64
CA LEU A 50 -2.05 3.70 3.20
C LEU A 50 -2.79 2.55 2.51
N LEU A 51 -3.90 2.87 1.86
CA LEU A 51 -4.64 1.95 0.99
C LEU A 51 -4.11 1.99 -0.44
N ILE A 52 -3.85 0.81 -1.00
CA ILE A 52 -3.43 0.61 -2.38
C ILE A 52 -4.33 -0.44 -3.04
N ILE A 53 -5.00 -0.07 -4.13
CA ILE A 53 -5.85 -0.98 -4.90
C ILE A 53 -5.15 -1.36 -6.22
N ILE A 54 -4.86 -2.65 -6.39
CA ILE A 54 -4.14 -3.18 -7.54
C ILE A 54 -5.05 -4.10 -8.35
N ASN A 55 -5.22 -3.78 -9.62
CA ASN A 55 -5.87 -4.69 -10.57
C ASN A 55 -4.84 -5.70 -11.08
N ALA A 56 -5.07 -6.98 -10.83
CA ALA A 56 -4.16 -8.06 -11.19
C ALA A 56 -4.85 -9.15 -12.00
N ARG A 57 -4.04 -9.95 -12.71
CA ARG A 57 -4.48 -11.21 -13.34
C ARG A 57 -4.40 -12.34 -12.32
N ARG A 58 -5.23 -13.38 -12.50
CA ARG A 58 -5.37 -14.52 -11.56
C ARG A 58 -4.04 -15.20 -11.20
N ASN A 59 -3.10 -15.25 -12.14
CA ASN A 59 -1.82 -15.93 -11.97
C ASN A 59 -0.74 -15.08 -11.28
N ASN A 60 -1.01 -13.80 -11.01
CA ASN A 60 -0.01 -12.86 -10.49
C ASN A 60 -0.43 -12.27 -9.13
N PHE A 61 -1.22 -13.01 -8.34
CA PHE A 61 -1.71 -12.53 -7.05
C PHE A 61 -0.58 -12.21 -6.08
N ASP A 62 0.29 -13.19 -5.78
CA ASP A 62 1.39 -13.02 -4.83
C ASP A 62 2.37 -11.93 -5.28
N GLU A 63 2.64 -11.87 -6.59
CA GLU A 63 3.48 -10.81 -7.17
C GLU A 63 2.84 -9.44 -6.97
N ALA A 64 1.54 -9.28 -7.29
CA ALA A 64 0.83 -8.01 -7.12
C ALA A 64 0.84 -7.57 -5.65
N MET A 65 0.71 -8.51 -4.73
CA MET A 65 0.72 -8.24 -3.29
C MET A 65 2.09 -7.75 -2.82
N LEU A 66 3.15 -8.49 -3.15
CA LEU A 66 4.52 -8.13 -2.80
C LEU A 66 4.93 -6.81 -3.44
N VAL A 67 4.52 -6.55 -4.69
CA VAL A 67 4.73 -5.27 -5.36
C VAL A 67 3.97 -4.15 -4.65
N GLY A 68 2.72 -4.38 -4.23
CA GLY A 68 1.94 -3.43 -3.43
C GLY A 68 2.64 -3.00 -2.15
N PHE A 69 3.03 -3.98 -1.33
CA PHE A 69 3.74 -3.72 -0.08
C PHE A 69 5.15 -3.16 -0.29
N GLY A 70 5.87 -3.63 -1.30
CA GLY A 70 7.18 -3.08 -1.65
C GLY A 70 7.09 -1.63 -2.12
N ALA A 71 6.07 -1.28 -2.89
CA ALA A 71 5.84 0.08 -3.37
C ALA A 71 5.45 1.03 -2.23
N ALA A 72 4.62 0.54 -1.29
CA ALA A 72 4.31 1.25 -0.06
C ALA A 72 5.57 1.50 0.78
N GLY A 73 6.38 0.47 1.01
CA GLY A 73 7.63 0.57 1.76
C GLY A 73 8.61 1.55 1.12
N ALA A 74 8.74 1.51 -0.22
CA ALA A 74 9.53 2.48 -0.97
C ALA A 74 9.04 3.90 -0.78
N ALA A 75 7.73 4.13 -0.92
CA ALA A 75 7.13 5.45 -0.76
C ALA A 75 7.38 6.00 0.64
N ILE A 76 7.04 5.24 1.67
CA ILE A 76 7.18 5.64 3.07
C ILE A 76 8.65 5.95 3.41
N ALA A 77 9.58 5.07 3.00
CA ALA A 77 11.01 5.26 3.28
C ALA A 77 11.61 6.48 2.58
N LYS A 78 11.14 6.82 1.37
CA LYS A 78 11.68 7.93 0.57
C LYS A 78 11.06 9.28 0.91
N THR A 79 9.81 9.31 1.36
CA THR A 79 9.13 10.57 1.75
C THR A 79 9.25 10.87 3.24
N GLY A 80 9.53 9.86 4.08
CA GLY A 80 9.48 10.01 5.54
C GLY A 80 8.06 10.19 6.09
N SER A 81 7.04 9.82 5.30
CA SER A 81 5.65 9.93 5.72
C SER A 81 5.36 9.03 6.92
N LYS A 82 4.56 9.53 7.86
CA LYS A 82 4.09 8.73 8.99
C LYS A 82 2.86 7.94 8.54
N ILE A 83 3.05 6.66 8.31
CA ILE A 83 2.00 5.68 8.02
C ILE A 83 2.14 4.59 9.07
N ASP A 84 1.03 4.17 9.65
CA ASP A 84 0.99 3.12 10.66
C ASP A 84 0.76 1.75 9.99
N LEU A 85 -0.20 1.71 9.07
CA LEU A 85 -0.63 0.49 8.38
C LEU A 85 -0.62 0.67 6.86
N VAL A 86 -0.35 -0.42 6.16
CA VAL A 86 -0.50 -0.52 4.71
C VAL A 86 -1.54 -1.58 4.41
N ASN A 87 -2.53 -1.21 3.62
CA ASN A 87 -3.58 -2.11 3.16
C ASN A 87 -3.51 -2.23 1.63
N VAL A 88 -3.24 -3.44 1.14
CA VAL A 88 -3.19 -3.76 -0.28
C VAL A 88 -4.44 -4.57 -0.63
N VAL A 89 -5.28 -4.01 -1.50
CA VAL A 89 -6.44 -4.69 -2.06
C VAL A 89 -6.13 -5.13 -3.48
N ILE A 90 -6.19 -6.43 -3.72
CA ILE A 90 -5.99 -6.98 -5.06
C ILE A 90 -7.32 -7.35 -5.65
N LYS A 91 -7.63 -6.73 -6.79
CA LYS A 91 -8.81 -7.02 -7.61
C LYS A 91 -8.42 -7.92 -8.77
N VAL A 92 -9.03 -9.10 -8.81
CA VAL A 92 -8.85 -10.07 -9.89
C VAL A 92 -10.17 -10.21 -10.63
N GLN A 93 -10.15 -9.94 -11.94
CA GLN A 93 -11.32 -10.11 -12.78
C GLN A 93 -11.41 -11.56 -13.26
N TYR A 94 -12.34 -12.35 -12.72
CA TYR A 94 -12.50 -13.78 -13.06
C TYR A 94 -13.97 -14.20 -13.07
N LYS A 95 -14.66 -14.04 -14.21
CA LYS A 95 -16.13 -14.21 -14.38
C LYS A 95 -16.95 -13.25 -13.50
N GLU A 96 -16.62 -13.15 -12.22
CA GLU A 96 -16.99 -12.15 -11.23
C GLU A 96 -15.71 -11.48 -10.68
N GLU A 97 -15.80 -10.25 -10.18
CA GLU A 97 -14.66 -9.57 -9.54
C GLU A 97 -14.40 -10.18 -8.16
N ILE A 98 -13.21 -10.72 -7.95
CA ILE A 98 -12.75 -11.19 -6.64
C ILE A 98 -11.81 -10.11 -6.09
N SER A 99 -12.09 -9.64 -4.88
CA SER A 99 -11.21 -8.73 -4.15
C SER A 99 -10.67 -9.43 -2.91
N ILE A 100 -9.36 -9.32 -2.67
CA ILE A 100 -8.72 -9.81 -1.45
C ILE A 100 -7.96 -8.64 -0.84
N SER A 101 -8.15 -8.42 0.46
CA SER A 101 -7.47 -7.36 1.20
C SER A 101 -6.36 -7.97 2.05
N ALA A 102 -5.22 -7.30 2.10
CA ALA A 102 -4.07 -7.73 2.88
C ALA A 102 -3.51 -6.53 3.64
N ILE A 103 -3.32 -6.67 4.95
CA ILE A 103 -2.83 -5.59 5.82
C ILE A 103 -1.48 -5.98 6.42
N ALA A 104 -0.57 -5.01 6.50
CA ALA A 104 0.70 -5.16 7.20
C ALA A 104 1.12 -3.84 7.87
N ASP A 105 1.94 -3.95 8.91
CA ASP A 105 2.56 -2.81 9.58
C ASP A 105 3.52 -2.08 8.64
N ALA A 106 3.42 -0.74 8.58
CA ALA A 106 4.28 0.08 7.74
C ALA A 106 5.79 -0.18 7.98
N PRO A 107 6.30 -0.30 9.23
CA PRO A 107 7.69 -0.68 9.47
C PRO A 107 8.14 -1.97 8.79
N ASP A 108 7.26 -2.97 8.67
CA ASP A 108 7.59 -4.23 8.03
C ASP A 108 7.56 -4.12 6.50
N THR A 109 6.69 -3.27 5.93
CA THR A 109 6.74 -2.95 4.50
C THR A 109 8.04 -2.23 4.10
N ILE A 110 8.54 -1.32 4.95
CA ILE A 110 9.84 -0.66 4.76
C ILE A 110 10.96 -1.70 4.80
N LYS A 111 10.96 -2.61 5.78
CA LYS A 111 11.96 -3.69 5.85
C LYS A 111 11.90 -4.58 4.61
N LEU A 112 10.72 -4.85 4.06
CA LEU A 112 10.57 -5.63 2.83
C LEU A 112 11.26 -4.91 1.67
N TYR A 113 10.95 -3.61 1.47
CA TYR A 113 11.57 -2.79 0.44
C TYR A 113 13.11 -2.71 0.58
N GLU A 114 13.61 -2.57 1.81
CA GLU A 114 15.04 -2.49 2.10
C GLU A 114 15.76 -3.85 2.09
N ASN A 115 15.06 -4.94 1.74
CA ASN A 115 15.56 -6.32 1.79
C ASN A 115 16.06 -6.76 3.18
N LYS A 116 15.52 -6.15 4.25
CA LYS A 116 15.82 -6.51 5.66
C LYS A 116 14.94 -7.64 6.18
N ILE A 117 13.90 -8.02 5.44
CA ILE A 117 13.08 -9.21 5.68
C ILE A 117 12.87 -9.91 4.33
N SER A 118 12.88 -11.25 4.31
CA SER A 118 12.59 -11.98 3.08
C SER A 118 11.11 -11.88 2.70
N PRO A 119 10.75 -11.99 1.42
CA PRO A 119 9.34 -12.05 1.01
C PRO A 119 8.55 -13.13 1.76
N SER A 120 9.10 -14.33 1.92
CA SER A 120 8.45 -15.43 2.66
C SER A 120 8.17 -15.08 4.12
N SER A 121 9.14 -14.45 4.80
CA SER A 121 8.99 -14.06 6.19
C SER A 121 7.99 -12.91 6.32
N PHE A 122 8.00 -11.96 5.39
CA PHE A 122 7.01 -10.88 5.34
C PHE A 122 5.60 -11.41 5.14
N MET A 123 5.40 -12.35 4.20
CA MET A 123 4.09 -12.95 3.92
C MET A 123 3.45 -13.61 5.15
N SER A 124 4.24 -14.18 6.06
CA SER A 124 3.73 -14.76 7.31
C SER A 124 3.20 -13.74 8.32
N LYS A 125 3.48 -12.45 8.12
CA LYS A 125 3.02 -11.34 8.97
C LYS A 125 1.81 -10.59 8.42
N ILE A 126 1.43 -10.88 7.18
CA ILE A 126 0.29 -10.23 6.53
C ILE A 126 -1.00 -10.79 7.12
N ILE A 127 -1.97 -9.91 7.38
CA ILE A 127 -3.32 -10.27 7.78
C ILE A 127 -4.24 -10.19 6.55
N PHE A 128 -4.94 -11.28 6.23
CA PHE A 128 -5.83 -11.37 5.07
C PHE A 128 -7.30 -11.19 5.47
N HIS A 129 -8.06 -10.45 4.64
CA HIS A 129 -9.51 -10.25 4.75
C HIS A 129 -10.21 -10.49 3.40
#